data_AF-A0A505DDY4-F1
#
_entry.id   AF-A0A505DDY4-F1
#
_cell.length_a   1.000
_cell.length_b   1.000
_cell.length_c   1.000
_cell.angle_alpha   90.00
_cell.angle_beta   90.00
_cell.angle_gamma   90.00
#
_symmetry.space_group_name_H-M   'P 1'
#
loop_
_entity.id
_entity.type
_entity.pdbx_description
1 polymer ?
#
loop_
_entity_poly.entity_id
_entity_poly.type
_entity_poly.pdbx_seq_one_letter_code
_entity_poly.pdbx_strand_id
1 'polypeptide(L)'
;MSTHKKHLTRRRLLAASAVGVAGSGAAVAAGTGLLSSASAATFGHTDDGANHVIDTGASLVFKVSKSTGDLTSLVYKGKEYEGHGGKHSHVESGLGASTVRIKQSGATILVSVVHGTLKHYYAARKGQNNVYMWTNKADTSFTATRYIARIKAGIFPNEGPDSWVEASDKVIEAGDVWKRSNGQTRSKHYSGERGIDYDYIGYKTGSVGLWMVRSNPTHPAGVDSSAVEPDGMADGLLNGLDGYPVSKCM
;
A
#
# COMPACT_ATOMS: atom_id res chain seq x y z
N MET A 1 -27.89 7.99 -63.28
CA MET A 1 -28.32 9.22 -62.59
C MET A 1 -27.62 9.26 -61.24
N SER A 2 -26.51 9.99 -61.16
CA SER A 2 -25.60 9.99 -60.02
C SER A 2 -25.46 11.42 -59.47
N THR A 3 -25.79 11.53 -58.18
CA THR A 3 -25.19 12.35 -57.12
C THR A 3 -24.79 13.80 -57.42
N HIS A 4 -25.51 14.70 -56.75
CA HIS A 4 -25.23 16.13 -56.61
C HIS A 4 -24.13 16.44 -55.58
N LYS A 5 -23.18 17.30 -55.99
CA LYS A 5 -22.72 18.59 -55.39
C LYS A 5 -22.26 18.59 -53.91
N LYS A 6 -21.20 19.29 -53.47
CA LYS A 6 -20.30 20.28 -54.08
C LYS A 6 -19.07 20.50 -53.17
N HIS A 7 -17.96 20.78 -53.84
CA HIS A 7 -16.66 21.36 -53.46
C HIS A 7 -16.59 22.41 -52.34
N LEU A 8 -15.38 22.58 -51.77
CA LEU A 8 -14.57 23.80 -51.96
C LEU A 8 -13.06 23.52 -51.76
N THR A 9 -12.25 24.21 -52.55
CA THR A 9 -10.88 23.85 -52.97
C THR A 9 -9.85 24.88 -52.50
N ARG A 10 -8.60 24.42 -52.30
CA ARG A 10 -7.37 25.19 -52.04
C ARG A 10 -7.20 26.47 -52.89
N ARG A 11 -6.65 27.52 -52.28
CA ARG A 11 -5.78 28.59 -52.82
C ARG A 11 -5.26 29.40 -51.61
N ARG A 12 -4.06 29.98 -51.53
CA ARG A 12 -2.82 30.01 -52.34
C ARG A 12 -1.81 30.73 -51.40
N LEU A 13 -0.56 30.26 -51.34
CA LEU A 13 0.53 31.01 -50.68
C LEU A 13 0.72 32.36 -51.37
N LEU A 14 0.89 33.43 -50.58
CA LEU A 14 1.56 34.66 -50.98
C LEU A 14 2.59 35.00 -49.91
N ALA A 15 3.85 34.98 -50.32
CA ALA A 15 4.98 35.50 -49.56
C ALA A 15 5.00 37.03 -49.66
N ALA A 16 5.30 37.70 -48.55
CA ALA A 16 5.89 39.03 -48.56
C ALA A 16 6.70 39.22 -47.27
N SER A 17 8.00 39.36 -47.45
CA SER A 17 9.01 39.81 -46.52
C SER A 17 8.83 41.29 -46.14
N ALA A 18 9.01 41.63 -44.87
CA ALA A 18 9.65 42.88 -44.44
C ALA A 18 10.06 42.79 -42.97
N VAL A 19 11.36 42.94 -42.73
CA VAL A 19 11.96 43.21 -41.41
C VAL A 19 11.62 44.67 -41.05
N GLY A 20 11.09 44.89 -39.85
CA GLY A 20 10.86 46.20 -39.26
C GLY A 20 10.97 46.13 -37.75
N VAL A 21 12.00 46.77 -37.20
CA VAL A 21 12.27 46.91 -35.77
C VAL A 21 11.52 48.12 -35.23
N ALA A 22 10.75 47.97 -34.14
CA ALA A 22 10.76 48.83 -32.94
C ALA A 22 9.46 48.69 -32.12
N GLY A 23 9.60 48.47 -30.81
CA GLY A 23 8.69 49.00 -29.79
C GLY A 23 7.48 48.17 -29.38
N SER A 24 7.58 47.60 -28.17
CA SER A 24 6.49 47.43 -27.19
C SER A 24 5.37 46.41 -27.47
N GLY A 25 5.53 45.21 -26.88
CA GLY A 25 4.43 44.44 -26.29
C GLY A 25 3.58 43.56 -27.21
N ALA A 26 3.92 42.26 -27.30
CA ALA A 26 2.94 41.17 -27.40
C ALA A 26 3.67 39.83 -27.18
N ALA A 27 3.13 39.00 -26.28
CA ALA A 27 3.69 37.72 -25.90
C ALA A 27 3.73 36.73 -27.08
N VAL A 28 4.90 36.17 -27.37
CA VAL A 28 5.00 34.94 -28.17
C VAL A 28 4.84 33.76 -27.23
N ALA A 29 3.64 33.18 -27.23
CA ALA A 29 3.37 31.88 -26.66
C ALA A 29 4.12 30.82 -27.50
N ALA A 30 5.40 30.61 -27.20
CA ALA A 30 6.11 29.41 -27.61
C ALA A 30 5.56 28.27 -26.76
N GLY A 31 4.68 27.46 -27.36
CA GLY A 31 4.15 26.25 -26.76
C GLY A 31 5.31 25.29 -26.43
N THR A 32 5.79 25.37 -25.20
CA THR A 32 6.57 24.30 -24.58
C THR A 32 5.59 23.18 -24.29
N GLY A 33 5.43 22.27 -25.25
CA GLY A 33 4.87 20.97 -24.97
C GLY A 33 5.66 20.38 -23.80
N LEU A 34 5.02 20.33 -22.63
CA LEU A 34 5.54 19.66 -21.45
C LEU A 34 5.67 18.19 -21.83
N LEU A 35 6.84 17.82 -22.36
CA LEU A 35 7.27 16.44 -22.41
C LEU A 35 7.33 16.00 -20.95
N SER A 36 6.28 15.33 -20.48
CA SER A 36 6.33 14.59 -19.23
C SER A 36 7.45 13.57 -19.38
N SER A 37 8.60 13.85 -18.78
CA SER A 37 9.70 12.91 -18.67
C SER A 37 9.13 11.65 -18.05
N ALA A 38 8.97 10.59 -18.86
CA ALA A 38 8.68 9.27 -18.33
C ALA A 38 9.90 8.88 -17.48
N SER A 39 9.79 9.05 -16.16
CA SER A 39 10.79 8.53 -15.24
C SER A 39 10.76 7.02 -15.38
N ALA A 40 11.86 6.44 -15.86
CA ALA A 40 12.00 5.00 -15.84
C ALA A 40 11.98 4.56 -14.37
N ALA A 41 10.97 3.79 -13.98
CA ALA A 41 10.87 3.22 -12.64
C ALA A 41 12.18 2.47 -12.35
N THR A 42 12.93 2.95 -11.35
CA THR A 42 14.29 2.46 -11.09
C THR A 42 14.21 1.51 -9.91
N PHE A 43 14.39 0.22 -10.15
CA PHE A 43 14.52 -0.75 -9.06
C PHE A 43 15.76 -0.44 -8.23
N GLY A 44 15.57 -0.22 -6.93
CA GLY A 44 16.67 0.13 -6.04
C GLY A 44 16.19 0.56 -4.66
N HIS A 45 17.15 0.99 -3.86
CA HIS A 45 16.86 1.60 -2.58
C HIS A 45 17.70 2.86 -2.37
N THR A 46 17.14 3.80 -1.61
CA THR A 46 17.82 5.01 -1.14
C THR A 46 17.61 5.18 0.36
N ASP A 47 18.31 6.14 0.95
CA ASP A 47 18.17 6.52 2.35
C ASP A 47 17.67 7.97 2.38
N ASP A 48 16.52 8.22 3.01
CA ASP A 48 15.97 9.57 3.18
C ASP A 48 16.34 10.19 4.54
N GLY A 49 17.34 9.61 5.21
CA GLY A 49 17.81 9.96 6.55
C GLY A 49 17.12 9.10 7.61
N ALA A 50 15.79 9.09 7.61
CA ALA A 50 14.96 8.40 8.60
C ALA A 50 14.58 6.98 8.19
N ASN A 51 14.43 6.72 6.89
CA ASN A 51 13.93 5.47 6.35
C ASN A 51 14.84 4.92 5.25
N HIS A 52 14.81 3.60 5.08
CA HIS A 52 15.12 2.99 3.81
C HIS A 52 13.92 3.17 2.89
N VAL A 53 14.14 3.75 1.70
CA VAL A 53 13.14 3.89 0.64
C VAL A 53 13.41 2.82 -0.40
N ILE A 54 12.43 1.97 -0.70
CA ILE A 54 12.56 0.85 -1.63
C ILE A 54 11.63 1.11 -2.82
N ASP A 55 12.21 1.27 -4.01
CA ASP A 55 11.48 1.32 -5.28
C ASP A 55 11.53 -0.05 -5.95
N THR A 56 10.37 -0.63 -6.22
CA THR A 56 10.25 -1.95 -6.84
C THR A 56 10.62 -1.96 -8.33
N GLY A 57 10.87 -0.80 -8.94
CA GLY A 57 11.02 -0.64 -10.39
C GLY A 57 9.71 -0.89 -11.13
N ALA A 58 8.58 -0.76 -10.44
CA ALA A 58 7.23 -0.90 -10.95
C ALA A 58 6.37 0.28 -10.47
N SER A 59 5.21 0.03 -9.88
CA SER A 59 4.30 1.06 -9.38
C SER A 59 4.32 1.20 -7.86
N LEU A 60 5.15 0.43 -7.15
CA LEU A 60 5.20 0.40 -5.70
C LEU A 60 6.53 0.97 -5.19
N VAL A 61 6.43 1.95 -4.28
CA VAL A 61 7.53 2.44 -3.45
C VAL A 61 7.10 2.31 -2.00
N PHE A 62 7.93 1.73 -1.15
CA PHE A 62 7.64 1.63 0.28
C PHE A 62 8.82 2.06 1.12
N LYS A 63 8.55 2.47 2.37
CA LYS A 63 9.57 2.92 3.29
C LYS A 63 9.56 2.11 4.56
N VAL A 64 10.75 1.82 5.07
CA VAL A 64 10.96 1.14 6.36
C VAL A 64 11.79 2.04 7.26
N SER A 65 11.27 2.34 8.44
CA SER A 65 11.97 3.12 9.47
C SER A 65 13.29 2.48 9.86
N LYS A 66 14.38 3.26 9.88
CA LYS A 66 15.71 2.77 10.28
C LYS A 66 15.85 2.57 11.79
N SER A 67 14.98 3.21 12.58
CA SER A 67 15.03 3.14 14.05
C SER A 67 14.08 2.10 14.62
N THR A 68 12.96 1.80 13.95
CA THR A 68 11.92 0.90 14.48
C THR A 68 11.63 -0.31 13.61
N GLY A 69 11.89 -0.23 12.30
CA GLY A 69 11.49 -1.27 11.36
C GLY A 69 10.01 -1.24 10.98
N ASP A 70 9.26 -0.22 11.41
CA ASP A 70 7.89 0.02 10.95
C ASP A 70 7.89 0.35 9.45
N LEU A 71 6.87 -0.11 8.74
CA LEU A 71 6.62 0.29 7.37
C LEU A 71 5.88 1.64 7.41
N THR A 72 6.57 2.71 7.03
CA THR A 72 6.14 4.11 7.25
C THR A 72 5.53 4.77 6.01
N SER A 73 5.53 4.07 4.89
CA SER A 73 4.97 4.52 3.61
C SER A 73 4.79 3.33 2.68
N LEU A 74 3.71 3.35 1.90
CA LEU A 74 3.30 2.36 0.91
C LEU A 74 2.63 3.11 -0.24
N VAL A 75 3.46 3.67 -1.12
CA VAL A 75 3.00 4.43 -2.29
C VAL A 75 2.79 3.50 -3.47
N TYR A 76 1.55 3.37 -3.91
CA TYR A 76 1.18 2.63 -5.11
C TYR A 76 0.61 3.57 -6.18
N LYS A 77 1.19 3.54 -7.39
CA LYS A 77 0.83 4.43 -8.51
C LYS A 77 0.79 5.92 -8.12
N GLY A 78 1.74 6.35 -7.28
CA GLY A 78 1.87 7.72 -6.81
C GLY A 78 0.90 8.14 -5.70
N LYS A 79 0.04 7.23 -5.20
CA LYS A 79 -0.85 7.47 -4.07
C LYS A 79 -0.33 6.76 -2.83
N GLU A 80 -0.27 7.47 -1.71
CA GLU A 80 0.10 6.90 -0.40
C GLU A 80 -1.08 6.15 0.22
N TYR A 81 -0.84 4.90 0.63
CA TYR A 81 -1.82 4.04 1.28
C TYR A 81 -1.53 3.83 2.75
N GLU A 82 -0.29 3.97 3.21
CA GLU A 82 0.13 3.63 4.57
C GLU A 82 -0.36 4.65 5.60
N GLY A 83 -0.68 4.12 6.78
CA GLY A 83 -0.89 4.85 8.01
C GLY A 83 -2.36 4.93 8.40
N HIS A 84 -2.63 4.75 9.69
CA HIS A 84 -3.96 4.89 10.27
C HIS A 84 -3.85 5.44 11.70
N GLY A 85 -4.65 6.46 12.03
CA GLY A 85 -4.69 7.02 13.39
C GLY A 85 -3.32 7.52 13.92
N GLY A 86 -2.44 7.99 13.03
CA GLY A 86 -1.07 8.40 13.37
C GLY A 86 -0.10 7.26 13.67
N LYS A 87 -0.49 6.01 13.38
CA LYS A 87 0.34 4.81 13.57
C LYS A 87 0.74 4.22 12.23
N HIS A 88 1.89 3.55 12.23
CA HIS A 88 2.45 2.83 11.10
C HIS A 88 2.16 1.32 11.15
N SER A 89 2.42 0.66 10.04
CA SER A 89 2.31 -0.78 9.87
C SER A 89 3.49 -1.51 10.51
N HIS A 90 3.22 -2.52 11.35
CA HIS A 90 4.26 -3.18 12.15
C HIS A 90 3.84 -4.54 12.70
N VAL A 91 4.82 -5.28 13.24
CA VAL A 91 4.57 -6.44 14.10
C VAL A 91 3.98 -5.99 15.44
N GLU A 92 2.94 -6.66 15.91
CA GLU A 92 2.18 -6.34 17.12
C GLU A 92 1.71 -4.87 17.22
N SER A 93 2.28 -4.12 18.17
CA SER A 93 2.02 -2.72 18.45
C SER A 93 3.22 -1.84 18.06
N GLY A 94 4.17 -2.40 17.32
CA GLY A 94 5.48 -1.82 17.06
C GLY A 94 6.56 -2.53 17.87
N LEU A 95 7.67 -2.86 17.21
CA LEU A 95 8.83 -3.47 17.88
C LEU A 95 9.59 -2.44 18.74
N GLY A 96 9.36 -1.14 18.52
CA GLY A 96 10.18 -0.10 19.12
C GLY A 96 11.60 -0.11 18.55
N ALA A 97 12.58 0.35 19.33
CA ALA A 97 13.96 0.46 18.87
C ALA A 97 14.50 -0.88 18.34
N SER A 98 14.99 -0.87 17.10
CA SER A 98 15.42 -2.06 16.37
C SER A 98 16.68 -1.80 15.56
N THR A 99 17.46 -2.83 15.31
CA THR A 99 18.57 -2.76 14.34
C THR A 99 18.03 -3.06 12.96
N VAL A 100 18.00 -2.06 12.08
CA VAL A 100 17.50 -2.18 10.72
C VAL A 100 18.66 -2.15 9.73
N ARG A 101 18.69 -3.11 8.81
CA ARG A 101 19.72 -3.21 7.77
C ARG A 101 19.07 -3.51 6.43
N ILE A 102 19.64 -2.97 5.35
CA ILE A 102 19.21 -3.22 3.99
C ILE A 102 20.34 -3.86 3.18
N LYS A 103 19.99 -4.82 2.31
CA LYS A 103 20.92 -5.44 1.35
C LYS A 103 20.20 -5.70 0.04
N GLN A 104 20.84 -5.34 -1.06
CA GLN A 104 20.41 -5.71 -2.40
C GLN A 104 21.27 -6.87 -2.94
N SER A 105 20.63 -7.86 -3.56
CA SER A 105 21.27 -8.97 -4.25
C SER A 105 20.54 -9.25 -5.57
N GLY A 106 21.17 -8.87 -6.68
CA GLY A 106 20.58 -8.96 -8.01
C GLY A 106 19.23 -8.23 -8.08
N ALA A 107 18.17 -8.99 -8.37
CA ALA A 107 16.80 -8.50 -8.50
C ALA A 107 15.99 -8.48 -7.18
N THR A 108 16.65 -8.62 -6.03
CA THR A 108 15.98 -8.66 -4.71
C THR A 108 16.60 -7.64 -3.76
N ILE A 109 15.77 -6.91 -3.02
CA ILE A 109 16.16 -6.08 -1.89
C ILE A 109 15.57 -6.72 -0.63
N LEU A 110 16.39 -6.86 0.41
CA LEU A 110 16.01 -7.39 1.71
C LEU A 110 16.29 -6.34 2.78
N VAL A 111 15.28 -6.03 3.58
CA VAL A 111 15.40 -5.26 4.82
C VAL A 111 15.23 -6.22 5.98
N SER A 112 16.22 -6.27 6.87
CA SER A 112 16.15 -7.04 8.13
C SER A 112 15.97 -6.10 9.30
N VAL A 113 15.01 -6.42 10.16
CA VAL A 113 14.70 -5.72 11.42
C VAL A 113 14.96 -6.69 12.56
N VAL A 114 15.89 -6.35 13.45
CA VAL A 114 16.23 -7.19 14.61
C VAL A 114 15.85 -6.46 15.90
N HIS A 115 14.98 -7.09 16.69
CA HIS A 115 14.54 -6.62 18.00
C HIS A 115 14.70 -7.76 19.02
N GLY A 116 15.74 -7.69 19.85
CA GLY A 116 16.11 -8.80 20.73
C GLY A 116 16.36 -10.09 19.93
N THR A 117 15.60 -11.14 20.24
CA THR A 117 15.65 -12.45 19.57
C THR A 117 14.70 -12.55 18.36
N LEU A 118 13.82 -11.56 18.17
CA LEU A 118 12.91 -11.48 17.04
C LEU A 118 13.60 -10.87 15.81
N LYS A 119 13.38 -11.49 14.65
CA LYS A 119 13.83 -10.97 13.36
C LYS A 119 12.65 -10.85 12.42
N HIS A 120 12.36 -9.66 11.97
CA HIS A 120 11.36 -9.40 10.94
C HIS A 120 12.05 -8.98 9.63
N TYR A 121 11.42 -9.28 8.51
CA TYR A 121 11.99 -9.04 7.20
C TYR A 121 10.96 -8.46 6.26
N TYR A 122 11.39 -7.48 5.47
CA TYR A 122 10.70 -7.05 4.27
C TYR A 122 11.57 -7.37 3.06
N ALA A 123 10.99 -7.83 1.97
CA ALA A 123 11.71 -7.97 0.71
C ALA A 123 10.91 -7.44 -0.46
N ALA A 124 11.64 -6.95 -1.46
CA ALA A 124 11.12 -6.50 -2.74
C ALA A 124 11.82 -7.26 -3.87
N ARG A 125 11.08 -7.55 -4.95
CA ARG A 125 11.63 -8.09 -6.19
C ARG A 125 11.41 -7.10 -7.32
N LYS A 126 12.41 -6.97 -8.19
CA LYS A 126 12.35 -6.09 -9.36
C LYS A 126 11.11 -6.36 -10.21
N GLY A 127 10.35 -5.31 -10.53
CA GLY A 127 9.17 -5.34 -11.38
C GLY A 127 7.91 -5.88 -10.71
N GLN A 128 7.91 -6.11 -9.40
CA GLN A 128 6.78 -6.68 -8.67
C GLN A 128 6.24 -5.69 -7.63
N ASN A 129 4.96 -5.39 -7.70
CA ASN A 129 4.27 -4.53 -6.73
C ASN A 129 3.93 -5.28 -5.44
N ASN A 130 4.89 -6.03 -4.90
CA ASN A 130 4.70 -6.83 -3.70
C ASN A 130 5.69 -6.44 -2.62
N VAL A 131 5.23 -6.40 -1.38
CA VAL A 131 6.08 -6.47 -0.18
C VAL A 131 6.01 -7.91 0.34
N TYR A 132 7.15 -8.60 0.35
CA TYR A 132 7.27 -9.93 0.95
C TYR A 132 7.67 -9.79 2.41
N MET A 133 7.02 -10.51 3.32
CA MET A 133 7.26 -10.36 4.74
C MET A 133 7.38 -11.71 5.45
N TRP A 134 8.23 -11.78 6.46
CA TRP A 134 8.22 -12.90 7.39
C TRP A 134 8.84 -12.51 8.72
N THR A 135 8.43 -13.21 9.76
CA THR A 135 8.93 -13.02 11.11
C THR A 135 9.50 -14.33 11.61
N ASN A 136 10.75 -14.31 12.06
CA ASN A 136 11.37 -15.39 12.80
C ASN A 136 11.37 -14.99 14.28
N LYS A 137 10.74 -15.83 15.09
CA LYS A 137 10.72 -15.72 16.55
C LYS A 137 11.51 -16.90 17.09
N ALA A 138 12.68 -16.62 17.67
CA ALA A 138 13.58 -17.67 18.15
C ALA A 138 13.19 -18.24 19.52
N ASP A 139 12.45 -17.48 20.34
CA ASP A 139 12.00 -17.87 21.68
C ASP A 139 10.67 -17.18 22.05
N THR A 140 10.23 -17.30 23.30
CA THR A 140 8.98 -16.70 23.79
C THR A 140 9.16 -15.32 24.43
N SER A 141 10.32 -14.67 24.32
CA SER A 141 10.60 -13.41 25.04
C SER A 141 9.81 -12.22 24.51
N PHE A 142 9.31 -12.31 23.27
CA PHE A 142 8.46 -11.30 22.64
C PHE A 142 7.20 -11.96 22.08
N THR A 143 6.04 -11.41 22.38
CA THR A 143 4.79 -11.78 21.71
C THR A 143 4.85 -11.27 20.27
N ALA A 144 4.80 -12.17 19.28
CA ALA A 144 4.75 -11.80 17.86
C ALA A 144 3.81 -12.75 17.13
N THR A 145 2.54 -12.56 17.45
CA THR A 145 1.35 -13.22 16.94
C THR A 145 0.71 -12.49 15.76
N ARG A 146 1.13 -11.27 15.40
CA ARG A 146 0.54 -10.59 14.24
C ARG A 146 1.44 -9.58 13.57
N TYR A 147 1.13 -9.32 12.31
CA TYR A 147 1.52 -8.11 11.61
C TYR A 147 0.27 -7.28 11.36
N ILE A 148 0.32 -5.97 11.59
CA ILE A 148 -0.79 -5.05 11.31
C ILE A 148 -0.37 -4.15 10.17
N ALA A 149 -0.97 -4.33 8.99
CA ALA A 149 -0.91 -3.34 7.92
C ALA A 149 -1.94 -2.24 8.22
N ARG A 150 -1.46 -1.00 8.34
CA ARG A 150 -2.26 0.20 8.57
C ARG A 150 -2.36 1.00 7.29
N ILE A 151 -3.58 1.26 6.89
CA ILE A 151 -4.00 1.81 5.62
C ILE A 151 -4.91 3.00 5.89
N LYS A 152 -4.78 4.07 5.10
CA LYS A 152 -5.57 5.29 5.33
C LYS A 152 -7.07 5.11 5.13
N ALA A 153 -7.80 6.00 5.78
CA ALA A 153 -9.25 6.07 5.82
C ALA A 153 -9.89 6.16 4.45
N GLY A 154 -11.03 5.50 4.30
CA GLY A 154 -11.91 5.71 3.16
C GLY A 154 -11.29 5.35 1.81
N ILE A 155 -10.13 4.69 1.77
CA ILE A 155 -9.53 4.21 0.52
C ILE A 155 -10.28 2.97 0.01
N PHE A 156 -10.64 2.07 0.93
CA PHE A 156 -11.27 0.80 0.64
C PHE A 156 -12.66 0.70 1.29
N PRO A 157 -13.60 -0.03 0.67
CA PRO A 157 -14.93 -0.23 1.24
C PRO A 157 -14.84 -1.05 2.53
N ASN A 158 -15.68 -0.72 3.52
CA ASN A 158 -15.64 -1.32 4.85
C ASN A 158 -17.05 -1.59 5.41
N GLU A 159 -17.81 -2.48 4.79
CA GLU A 159 -19.22 -2.76 5.16
C GLU A 159 -19.47 -4.16 5.74
N GLY A 160 -18.41 -4.96 5.88
CA GLY A 160 -18.48 -6.32 6.40
C GLY A 160 -18.89 -6.38 7.88
N PRO A 161 -19.44 -7.50 8.36
CA PRO A 161 -19.80 -7.68 9.77
C PRO A 161 -18.62 -7.44 10.72
N ASP A 162 -17.40 -7.57 10.21
CA ASP A 162 -16.12 -7.31 10.85
C ASP A 162 -15.75 -5.81 10.95
N SER A 163 -16.61 -4.89 10.49
CA SER A 163 -16.33 -3.47 10.42
C SER A 163 -17.26 -2.55 11.20
N TRP A 164 -16.71 -1.49 11.77
CA TRP A 164 -17.43 -0.42 12.45
C TRP A 164 -16.91 0.97 12.08
N VAL A 165 -17.68 2.00 12.40
CA VAL A 165 -17.33 3.41 12.20
C VAL A 165 -17.17 4.07 13.56
N GLU A 166 -15.93 4.35 13.99
CA GLU A 166 -15.64 4.94 15.30
C GLU A 166 -16.44 6.21 15.59
N ALA A 167 -16.67 7.04 14.57
CA ALA A 167 -17.36 8.31 14.71
C ALA A 167 -18.88 8.18 14.98
N SER A 168 -19.50 7.07 14.60
CA SER A 168 -20.97 6.92 14.65
C SER A 168 -21.47 5.68 15.39
N ASP A 169 -20.67 4.62 15.44
CA ASP A 169 -21.03 3.39 16.09
C ASP A 169 -20.74 3.47 17.59
N LYS A 170 -21.49 2.72 18.39
CA LYS A 170 -21.34 2.72 19.85
C LYS A 170 -20.66 1.44 20.29
N VAL A 171 -19.59 1.55 21.07
CA VAL A 171 -19.05 0.41 21.82
C VAL A 171 -20.12 -0.12 22.74
N ILE A 172 -20.35 -1.44 22.71
CA ILE A 172 -21.31 -2.14 23.57
C ILE A 172 -20.66 -3.24 24.41
N GLU A 173 -19.45 -3.70 24.08
CA GLU A 173 -18.69 -4.67 24.87
C GLU A 173 -17.18 -4.47 24.67
N ALA A 174 -16.43 -4.47 25.78
CA ALA A 174 -14.95 -4.56 25.90
C ALA A 174 -14.07 -3.67 24.96
N GLY A 175 -14.65 -2.73 24.22
CA GLY A 175 -13.95 -1.92 23.22
C GLY A 175 -13.84 -2.56 21.84
N ASP A 176 -14.33 -3.79 21.67
CA ASP A 176 -14.17 -4.59 20.45
C ASP A 176 -15.50 -5.07 19.84
N VAL A 177 -16.63 -4.86 20.52
CA VAL A 177 -17.96 -5.01 19.94
C VAL A 177 -18.67 -3.66 19.87
N TRP A 178 -19.15 -3.35 18.68
CA TRP A 178 -19.76 -2.09 18.31
C TRP A 178 -21.19 -2.30 17.82
N LYS A 179 -22.02 -1.28 17.95
CA LYS A 179 -23.42 -1.27 17.49
C LYS A 179 -23.64 -0.08 16.56
N ARG A 180 -24.10 -0.39 15.34
CA ARG A 180 -24.54 0.60 14.34
C ARG A 180 -25.88 1.22 14.73
N SER A 181 -26.18 2.38 14.18
CA SER A 181 -27.46 3.08 14.39
C SER A 181 -28.68 2.26 13.96
N ASN A 182 -28.52 1.38 12.98
CA ASN A 182 -29.55 0.44 12.51
C ASN A 182 -29.74 -0.80 13.40
N GLY A 183 -29.02 -0.88 14.53
CA GLY A 183 -29.15 -1.97 15.51
C GLY A 183 -28.22 -3.17 15.29
N GLN A 184 -27.49 -3.23 14.18
CA GLN A 184 -26.56 -4.33 13.91
C GLN A 184 -25.31 -4.25 14.79
N THR A 185 -24.86 -5.39 15.31
CA THR A 185 -23.57 -5.51 16.00
C THR A 185 -22.44 -5.74 15.00
N ARG A 186 -21.25 -5.25 15.33
CA ARG A 186 -20.03 -5.30 14.52
C ARG A 186 -18.85 -5.58 15.41
N SER A 187 -17.88 -6.34 14.93
CA SER A 187 -16.66 -6.63 15.68
C SER A 187 -15.63 -7.22 14.76
N LYS A 188 -14.35 -6.89 14.94
CA LYS A 188 -13.22 -7.57 14.27
C LYS A 188 -13.26 -9.11 14.35
N HIS A 189 -13.99 -9.66 15.31
CA HIS A 189 -14.18 -11.10 15.49
C HIS A 189 -15.24 -11.70 14.55
N TYR A 190 -15.98 -10.90 13.79
CA TYR A 190 -17.13 -11.32 12.99
C TYR A 190 -16.78 -11.57 11.51
N SER A 191 -15.52 -11.89 11.19
CA SER A 191 -15.12 -12.22 9.81
C SER A 191 -15.88 -13.40 9.23
N GLY A 192 -16.28 -14.36 10.07
CA GLY A 192 -17.12 -15.50 9.69
C GLY A 192 -16.37 -16.61 8.95
N GLU A 193 -15.04 -16.55 8.90
CA GLU A 193 -14.20 -17.47 8.16
C GLU A 193 -13.21 -18.19 9.09
N ARG A 194 -12.82 -19.40 8.71
CA ARG A 194 -11.85 -20.18 9.48
C ARG A 194 -10.44 -19.86 9.02
N GLY A 195 -9.52 -19.82 9.98
CA GLY A 195 -8.09 -19.63 9.71
C GLY A 195 -7.52 -20.59 8.65
N ILE A 196 -8.08 -21.78 8.45
CA ILE A 196 -7.62 -22.75 7.43
C ILE A 196 -8.11 -22.43 6.00
N ASP A 197 -9.22 -21.72 5.86
CA ASP A 197 -9.86 -21.48 4.56
C ASP A 197 -9.30 -20.23 3.84
N TYR A 198 -8.37 -19.52 4.47
CA TYR A 198 -7.80 -18.27 3.95
C TYR A 198 -6.55 -18.46 3.07
N ASP A 199 -6.66 -18.27 1.76
CA ASP A 199 -5.45 -18.08 0.93
C ASP A 199 -4.96 -16.62 0.97
N TYR A 200 -5.90 -15.68 1.09
CA TYR A 200 -5.65 -14.25 1.17
C TYR A 200 -6.82 -13.54 1.84
N ILE A 201 -6.53 -12.35 2.37
CA ILE A 201 -7.54 -11.36 2.81
C ILE A 201 -7.23 -10.02 2.18
N GLY A 202 -8.22 -9.17 1.93
CA GLY A 202 -7.94 -7.89 1.29
C GLY A 202 -9.18 -7.13 0.87
N TYR A 203 -8.93 -5.93 0.38
CA TYR A 203 -9.96 -5.04 -0.14
C TYR A 203 -9.63 -4.60 -1.56
N LYS A 204 -10.67 -4.23 -2.30
CA LYS A 204 -10.51 -3.65 -3.64
C LYS A 204 -11.50 -2.53 -3.88
N THR A 205 -11.11 -1.62 -4.77
CA THR A 205 -11.98 -0.65 -5.43
C THR A 205 -12.08 -1.01 -6.91
N GLY A 206 -12.68 -0.14 -7.72
CA GLY A 206 -12.65 -0.29 -9.18
C GLY A 206 -11.25 -0.14 -9.81
N SER A 207 -10.25 0.40 -9.08
CA SER A 207 -8.94 0.77 -9.66
C SER A 207 -7.72 0.20 -8.94
N VAL A 208 -7.86 -0.24 -7.70
CA VAL A 208 -6.77 -0.82 -6.89
C VAL A 208 -7.32 -1.94 -6.02
N GLY A 209 -6.50 -2.95 -5.74
CA GLY A 209 -6.72 -3.84 -4.62
C GLY A 209 -5.47 -3.90 -3.75
N LEU A 210 -5.68 -4.26 -2.50
CA LEU A 210 -4.63 -4.55 -1.54
C LEU A 210 -4.99 -5.87 -0.87
N TRP A 211 -4.11 -6.85 -1.00
CA TRP A 211 -4.29 -8.15 -0.37
C TRP A 211 -3.12 -8.47 0.55
N MET A 212 -3.38 -9.21 1.61
CA MET A 212 -2.39 -9.96 2.35
C MET A 212 -2.56 -11.43 2.00
N VAL A 213 -1.50 -12.03 1.45
CA VAL A 213 -1.51 -13.42 0.97
C VAL A 213 -0.62 -14.25 1.88
N ARG A 214 -1.09 -15.46 2.22
CA ARG A 214 -0.31 -16.41 3.03
C ARG A 214 0.48 -17.34 2.12
N SER A 215 1.72 -17.63 2.48
CA SER A 215 2.45 -18.75 1.86
C SER A 215 2.18 -20.06 2.61
N ASN A 216 1.78 -21.09 1.86
CA ASN A 216 1.72 -22.53 2.19
C ASN A 216 1.30 -22.92 3.64
N PRO A 217 0.14 -23.56 3.85
CA PRO A 217 -0.41 -23.86 5.18
C PRO A 217 0.31 -24.97 5.99
N THR A 218 1.47 -25.48 5.57
CA THR A 218 2.07 -26.70 6.14
C THR A 218 2.89 -26.50 7.43
N HIS A 219 2.77 -25.38 8.14
CA HIS A 219 3.38 -25.23 9.47
C HIS A 219 2.27 -25.14 10.53
N PRO A 220 2.17 -26.11 11.48
CA PRO A 220 0.99 -26.25 12.31
C PRO A 220 1.09 -25.41 13.60
N ALA A 221 0.09 -24.58 13.85
CA ALA A 221 -0.39 -24.29 15.19
C ALA A 221 -1.89 -24.01 15.09
N GLY A 222 -2.68 -24.76 15.87
CA GLY A 222 -4.09 -24.47 16.10
C GLY A 222 -5.03 -24.93 15.00
N VAL A 223 -5.31 -26.24 14.96
CA VAL A 223 -6.61 -26.72 14.48
C VAL A 223 -7.63 -26.20 15.49
N ASP A 224 -8.54 -25.32 15.08
CA ASP A 224 -9.60 -24.68 15.89
C ASP A 224 -9.28 -23.34 16.59
N SER A 225 -8.78 -22.34 15.84
CA SER A 225 -8.95 -20.94 16.21
C SER A 225 -9.59 -20.15 15.06
N SER A 226 -10.77 -19.58 15.31
CA SER A 226 -11.27 -18.46 14.50
C SER A 226 -10.26 -17.33 14.62
N ALA A 227 -9.50 -17.10 13.56
CA ALA A 227 -8.45 -16.12 13.55
C ALA A 227 -9.05 -14.71 13.67
N VAL A 228 -8.39 -13.81 14.40
CA VAL A 228 -8.83 -12.42 14.53
C VAL A 228 -8.39 -11.67 13.29
N GLU A 229 -9.35 -11.43 12.42
CA GLU A 229 -9.24 -10.83 11.10
C GLU A 229 -9.14 -9.28 11.23
N PRO A 230 -9.17 -8.47 10.15
CA PRO A 230 -8.77 -7.08 10.22
C PRO A 230 -9.54 -6.34 11.31
N ASP A 231 -8.80 -5.57 12.13
CA ASP A 231 -9.38 -4.62 13.06
C ASP A 231 -10.20 -3.62 12.22
N GLY A 232 -11.48 -3.89 12.01
CA GLY A 232 -12.37 -3.05 11.20
C GLY A 232 -12.72 -1.72 11.85
N MET A 233 -11.76 -0.95 12.35
CA MET A 233 -11.98 0.49 12.60
C MET A 233 -12.06 1.16 11.23
N ALA A 234 -13.21 1.71 10.84
CA ALA A 234 -13.57 2.79 9.87
C ALA A 234 -12.65 3.23 8.70
N ASP A 235 -11.44 2.71 8.57
CA ASP A 235 -10.26 3.48 8.22
C ASP A 235 -8.99 2.57 8.07
N GLY A 236 -9.14 1.38 7.47
CA GLY A 236 -8.02 0.65 6.85
C GLY A 236 -7.02 -0.07 7.78
N LEU A 237 -7.37 -1.19 8.37
CA LEU A 237 -6.39 -2.13 8.94
C LEU A 237 -6.49 -3.47 8.20
N LEU A 238 -5.36 -4.09 7.87
CA LEU A 238 -5.24 -5.46 7.37
C LEU A 238 -4.34 -6.24 8.33
N ASN A 239 -4.91 -7.17 9.09
CA ASN A 239 -4.15 -7.97 10.05
C ASN A 239 -3.61 -9.25 9.38
N GLY A 240 -2.30 -9.45 9.42
CA GLY A 240 -1.66 -10.72 9.13
C GLY A 240 -1.65 -11.60 10.35
N LEU A 241 -2.25 -12.79 10.20
CA LEU A 241 -2.33 -13.82 11.22
C LEU A 241 -0.96 -14.35 11.64
N ASP A 242 -0.90 -14.73 12.92
CA ASP A 242 0.01 -15.63 13.64
C ASP A 242 1.26 -16.09 12.92
N GLY A 243 2.44 -15.85 13.51
CA GLY A 243 3.57 -16.79 13.54
C GLY A 243 4.13 -17.41 12.24
N TYR A 244 3.71 -16.99 11.06
CA TYR A 244 3.99 -17.69 9.79
C TYR A 244 4.41 -16.70 8.68
N PRO A 245 5.21 -17.13 7.68
CA PRO A 245 5.70 -16.25 6.63
C PRO A 245 4.53 -15.67 5.81
N VAL A 246 4.36 -14.35 5.89
CA VAL A 246 3.39 -13.59 5.09
C VAL A 246 4.01 -13.28 3.73
N SER A 247 4.05 -14.28 2.85
CA SER A 247 4.51 -14.05 1.48
C SER A 247 3.38 -13.47 0.65
N LYS A 248 3.43 -12.13 0.49
CA LYS A 248 2.91 -11.30 -0.61
C LYS A 248 1.77 -10.37 -0.17
N CYS A 249 2.05 -9.06 -0.12
CA CYS A 249 1.01 -8.08 -0.40
C CYS A 249 0.86 -7.93 -1.92
N MET A 250 -0.35 -7.98 -2.47
CA MET A 250 -0.66 -7.63 -3.88
C MET A 250 -1.37 -6.27 -3.92
#